data_AF-A0A6G3S0J8-F1
#
_entry.id   AF-A0A6G3S0J8-F1
#
_cell.length_a   1.000
_cell.length_b   1.000
_cell.length_c   1.000
_cell.angle_alpha   90.00
_cell.angle_beta   90.00
_cell.angle_gamma   90.00
#
_symmetry.space_group_name_H-M   'P 1'
#
loop_
_entity.id
_entity.type
_entity.pdbx_description
1 polymer ?
#
loop_
_entity_poly.entity_id
_entity_poly.type
_entity_poly.pdbx_seq_one_letter_code
_entity_poly.pdbx_strand_id
1 'polypeptide(L)'
;MPTTDHDWVMLEPDMRPLAHLVPAGHRWIEVSDGRVALYEVCPVDGAQRCRIEHVLACPAQKLGNLWPWLTTLRKENGRRAERQRDVPPLPPDDEQLPDVG
;
A
#
# COMPACT_ATOMS: atom_id res chain seq x y z
N MET A 1 13.38 -30.21 -2.28
CA MET A 1 12.92 -29.43 -1.12
C MET A 1 12.46 -28.08 -1.66
N PRO A 2 11.15 -27.81 -1.79
CA PRO A 2 10.72 -26.46 -2.13
C PRO A 2 10.91 -25.62 -0.86
N THR A 3 11.84 -24.67 -0.90
CA THR A 3 11.86 -23.58 0.09
C THR A 3 10.57 -22.81 -0.09
N THR A 4 9.65 -22.92 0.86
CA THR A 4 8.50 -22.00 0.91
C THR A 4 9.01 -20.70 1.51
N ASP A 5 9.86 -20.00 0.77
CA ASP A 5 10.16 -18.60 1.04
C ASP A 5 8.83 -17.87 0.85
N HIS A 6 8.11 -17.66 1.96
CA HIS A 6 6.99 -16.75 1.96
C HIS A 6 7.61 -15.36 1.89
N ASP A 7 7.76 -14.85 0.67
CA ASP A 7 8.10 -13.46 0.43
C ASP A 7 6.96 -12.60 0.97
N TRP A 8 7.14 -12.09 2.19
CA TRP A 8 6.21 -11.14 2.78
C TRP A 8 6.33 -9.81 2.03
N VAL A 9 5.20 -9.29 1.56
CA VAL A 9 5.13 -7.96 0.97
C VAL A 9 4.36 -7.01 1.85
N MET A 10 4.86 -5.79 2.00
CA MET A 10 4.14 -4.71 2.64
C MET A 10 3.22 -4.05 1.62
N LEU A 11 1.93 -3.95 1.94
CA LEU A 11 0.93 -3.31 1.07
C LEU A 11 0.75 -1.83 1.44
N GLU A 12 0.50 -1.01 0.43
CA GLU A 12 0.19 0.40 0.64
C GLU A 12 -1.15 0.56 1.38
N PRO A 13 -1.17 1.20 2.56
CA PRO A 13 -2.33 1.19 3.46
C PRO A 13 -3.52 1.98 2.91
N ASP A 14 -3.28 3.15 2.31
CA ASP A 14 -4.34 4.12 2.00
C ASP A 14 -4.70 4.16 0.50
N MET A 15 -4.43 3.07 -0.22
CA MET A 15 -4.75 3.00 -1.64
C MET A 15 -5.43 1.70 -2.04
N ARG A 16 -6.47 1.85 -2.86
CA ARG A 16 -7.12 0.74 -3.55
C ARG A 16 -7.34 1.12 -5.02
N PRO A 17 -6.35 1.13 -5.92
CA PRO A 17 -6.57 1.55 -7.31
C PRO A 17 -7.43 0.53 -8.08
N LEU A 18 -7.92 0.93 -9.25
CA LEU A 18 -8.54 -0.01 -10.19
C LEU A 18 -7.48 -0.97 -10.69
N ALA A 19 -7.77 -2.27 -10.64
CA ALA A 19 -6.79 -3.31 -10.89
C ALA A 19 -6.29 -3.32 -12.34
N HIS A 20 -7.05 -2.80 -13.31
CA HIS A 20 -6.61 -2.64 -14.70
C HIS A 20 -5.59 -1.51 -14.90
N LEU A 21 -5.43 -0.60 -13.94
CA LEU A 21 -4.40 0.45 -13.95
C LEU A 21 -3.08 -0.02 -13.34
N VAL A 22 -3.10 -1.20 -12.72
CA VAL A 22 -1.97 -1.80 -12.01
C VAL A 22 -1.40 -2.95 -12.85
N PRO A 23 -0.08 -3.12 -12.87
CA PRO A 23 0.57 -4.14 -13.70
C PRO A 23 0.25 -5.54 -13.22
N ALA A 24 0.28 -6.48 -14.16
CA ALA A 24 0.34 -7.89 -13.81
C ALA A 24 1.55 -8.17 -12.90
N GLY A 25 1.31 -8.93 -11.83
CA GLY A 25 2.33 -9.22 -10.82
C GLY A 25 2.40 -8.24 -9.64
N HIS A 26 1.61 -7.16 -9.64
CA HIS A 26 1.55 -6.22 -8.51
C HIS A 26 0.13 -5.93 -8.01
N ARG A 27 -0.83 -6.75 -8.44
CA ARG A 27 -2.25 -6.65 -8.07
C ARG A 27 -2.54 -7.60 -6.94
N TRP A 28 -2.77 -7.06 -5.76
CA TRP A 28 -3.14 -7.85 -4.59
C TRP A 28 -4.64 -7.72 -4.35
N ILE A 29 -5.41 -8.76 -4.65
CA ILE A 29 -6.87 -8.74 -4.53
C ILE A 29 -7.26 -9.19 -3.15
N GLU A 30 -8.01 -8.34 -2.43
CA GLU A 30 -8.60 -8.70 -1.16
C GLU A 30 -9.73 -9.70 -1.40
N VAL A 31 -9.63 -10.86 -0.77
CA VAL A 31 -10.65 -11.91 -0.78
C VAL A 31 -11.52 -11.80 0.48
N SER A 32 -12.66 -12.51 0.50
CA SER A 32 -13.72 -12.33 1.50
C SER A 32 -13.30 -12.56 2.96
N ASP A 33 -12.19 -13.25 3.19
CA ASP A 33 -11.63 -13.54 4.52
C ASP A 33 -10.58 -12.50 4.98
N GLY A 34 -10.47 -11.37 4.27
CA GLY A 34 -9.49 -10.31 4.56
C GLY A 34 -8.06 -10.65 4.14
N ARG A 35 -7.84 -11.83 3.53
CA ARG A 35 -6.55 -12.17 2.92
C ARG A 35 -6.40 -11.47 1.58
N VAL A 36 -5.17 -11.43 1.10
CA VAL A 36 -4.82 -10.89 -0.21
C VAL A 36 -4.17 -11.97 -1.06
N ALA A 37 -4.57 -12.04 -2.33
CA ALA A 37 -3.98 -12.95 -3.31
C ALA A 37 -3.35 -12.16 -4.45
N LEU A 38 -2.14 -12.57 -4.87
CA LEU A 38 -1.51 -12.00 -6.04
C LEU A 38 -2.26 -12.44 -7.30
N TYR A 39 -2.64 -11.46 -8.11
CA TYR A 39 -3.42 -11.68 -9.32
C TYR A 39 -2.60 -11.33 -10.57
N GLU A 40 -2.02 -12.34 -11.20
CA GLU A 40 -1.11 -12.20 -12.35
C GLU A 40 -1.83 -12.02 -13.70
N VAL A 41 -3.11 -12.39 -13.80
CA VAL A 41 -3.92 -12.20 -15.01
C VAL A 41 -4.72 -10.90 -14.96
N CYS A 42 -4.99 -10.27 -16.11
CA CYS A 42 -5.75 -9.03 -16.15
C CYS A 42 -7.15 -9.25 -15.53
N PRO A 43 -7.62 -8.38 -14.61
CA PRO A 43 -8.97 -8.49 -14.08
C PRO A 43 -9.98 -8.44 -15.22
N VAL A 44 -10.87 -9.43 -15.27
CA VAL A 44 -11.97 -9.45 -16.25
C VAL A 44 -12.97 -8.32 -15.96
N ASP A 45 -13.11 -7.97 -14.67
CA ASP A 45 -13.92 -6.85 -14.22
C ASP A 45 -13.07 -5.56 -14.12
N GLY A 46 -13.39 -4.57 -14.94
CA GLY A 46 -12.73 -3.26 -14.95
C GLY A 46 -12.97 -2.43 -13.67
N ALA A 47 -14.01 -2.74 -12.89
CA ALA A 47 -14.29 -2.09 -11.62
C ALA A 47 -13.54 -2.73 -10.43
N GLN A 48 -12.95 -3.91 -10.63
CA GLN A 48 -12.20 -4.61 -9.58
C GLN A 48 -11.10 -3.70 -9.02
N ARG A 49 -11.05 -3.57 -7.70
CA ARG A 49 -10.00 -2.83 -7.00
C ARG A 49 -8.97 -3.82 -6.44
N CYS A 50 -7.72 -3.37 -6.34
CA CYS A 50 -6.64 -4.14 -5.72
C CYS A 50 -5.91 -3.30 -4.67
N ARG A 51 -4.98 -3.93 -3.96
CA ARG A 51 -3.90 -3.30 -3.20
C ARG A 51 -2.63 -3.39 -4.05
N ILE A 52 -1.68 -2.52 -3.73
CA ILE A 52 -0.35 -2.53 -4.35
C ILE A 52 0.71 -2.62 -3.27
N GLU A 53 1.88 -3.07 -3.67
CA GLU A 53 3.05 -3.15 -2.80
C GLU A 53 3.54 -1.74 -2.46
N HIS A 54 3.93 -1.52 -1.21
CA HIS A 54 4.45 -0.24 -0.75
C HIS A 54 5.70 0.17 -1.53
N VAL A 55 6.51 -0.78 -2.02
CA VAL A 55 7.71 -0.48 -2.83
C VAL A 55 7.37 0.37 -4.06
N LEU A 56 6.18 0.19 -4.65
CA LEU A 56 5.70 0.96 -5.81
C LEU A 56 5.26 2.38 -5.43
N ALA A 57 4.80 2.58 -4.21
CA ALA A 57 4.29 3.84 -3.68
C ALA A 57 5.34 4.65 -2.88
N CYS A 58 6.44 3.99 -2.49
CA CYS A 58 7.45 4.57 -1.61
C CYS A 58 8.26 5.67 -2.32
N PRO A 59 8.31 6.90 -1.77
CA PRO A 59 9.06 8.00 -2.38
C PRO A 59 10.57 7.77 -2.39
N ALA A 60 11.10 6.94 -1.49
CA ALA A 60 12.52 6.63 -1.42
C ALA A 60 12.98 5.64 -2.51
N GLN A 61 12.05 4.98 -3.20
CA GLN A 61 12.38 3.95 -4.18
C GLN A 61 12.68 4.53 -5.57
N LYS A 62 13.86 4.21 -6.09
CA LYS A 62 14.31 4.56 -7.45
C LYS A 62 13.83 3.54 -8.48
N LEU A 63 12.50 3.37 -8.56
CA LEU A 63 11.90 2.59 -9.63
C LEU A 63 11.90 3.37 -10.93
N GLY A 64 12.11 2.67 -12.05
CA GLY A 64 11.92 3.22 -13.39
C GLY A 64 10.51 3.80 -13.56
N ASN A 65 10.33 4.64 -14.59
CA ASN A 65 9.00 5.19 -14.89
C ASN A 65 8.13 4.13 -15.57
N LEU A 66 7.78 3.09 -14.82
CA LEU A 66 7.01 1.97 -15.32
C LEU A 66 5.56 2.40 -15.61
N TRP A 67 4.98 3.32 -14.82
CA TRP A 67 3.66 3.93 -15.05
C TRP A 67 3.58 5.39 -14.54
N PRO A 68 3.04 6.34 -15.34
CA PRO A 68 3.02 7.76 -14.97
C PRO A 68 2.31 8.06 -13.64
N TRP A 69 1.20 7.36 -13.35
CA TRP A 69 0.42 7.61 -12.13
C TRP A 69 1.17 7.17 -10.85
N LEU A 70 1.98 6.11 -10.91
CA LEU A 70 2.85 5.71 -9.78
C LEU A 70 3.96 6.72 -9.52
N THR A 71 4.48 7.36 -10.57
CA THR A 71 5.44 8.45 -10.42
C THR A 71 4.80 9.66 -9.73
N THR A 72 3.57 10.02 -10.10
CA THR A 72 2.81 11.08 -9.42
C THR A 72 2.51 10.72 -7.97
N LEU A 73 2.09 9.49 -7.71
CA LEU A 73 1.86 8.96 -6.37
C LEU A 73 3.10 9.09 -5.48
N ARG A 74 4.26 8.60 -5.94
CA ARG A 74 5.51 8.67 -5.17
C ARG A 74 5.87 10.12 -4.82
N LYS A 75 5.65 11.07 -5.74
CA LYS A 75 5.87 12.50 -5.47
C LYS A 75 4.95 13.01 -4.36
N GLU A 76 3.66 12.69 -4.41
CA GLU A 76 2.71 13.11 -3.37
C GLU A 76 3.01 12.44 -2.02
N ASN A 77 3.36 11.16 -2.01
CA ASN A 77 3.79 10.46 -0.80
C ASN A 77 5.05 11.09 -0.20
N GLY A 78 5.98 11.57 -1.02
CA GLY A 78 7.13 12.37 -0.56
C GLY A 78 6.70 13.66 0.13
N ARG A 79 5.79 14.42 -0.49
CA ARG A 79 5.22 15.63 0.12
C ARG A 79 4.45 15.34 1.41
N ARG A 80 3.75 14.21 1.50
CA ARG A 80 3.05 13.77 2.72
C ARG A 80 4.04 13.46 3.83
N ALA A 81 5.11 12.73 3.52
CA ALA A 81 6.15 12.39 4.48
C ALA A 81 6.86 13.63 5.02
N GLU A 82 7.13 14.63 4.17
CA GLU A 82 7.63 15.94 4.61
C GLU A 82 6.66 16.60 5.59
N ARG A 83 5.37 16.72 5.24
CA ARG A 83 4.36 17.30 6.14
C ARG A 83 4.27 16.57 7.47
N GLN A 84 4.35 15.24 7.48
CA GLN A 84 4.28 14.43 8.70
C GLN A 84 5.50 14.62 9.61
N ARG A 85 6.69 14.87 9.05
CA ARG A 85 7.88 15.19 9.85
C ARG A 85 7.75 16.53 10.57
N ASP A 86 7.03 17.48 9.97
CA ASP A 86 6.82 18.81 10.52
C ASP A 86 5.66 18.86 11.54
N VAL A 87 4.88 17.78 11.67
CA VAL A 87 3.85 17.68 12.72
C VAL A 87 4.55 17.46 14.06
N PRO A 88 4.37 18.35 15.06
CA PRO A 88 4.88 18.12 16.40
C PRO A 88 4.34 16.78 16.93
N PRO A 89 5.13 16.00 17.69
CA PRO A 89 4.60 14.83 18.38
C PRO A 89 3.36 15.25 19.16
N LEU A 90 2.31 14.43 19.14
CA LEU A 90 1.21 14.61 20.08
C LEU A 90 1.83 14.68 21.50
N PRO A 91 1.41 15.63 22.35
CA PRO A 91 1.78 15.57 23.74
C PRO A 91 1.43 14.18 24.26
N PRO A 92 2.26 13.56 25.12
CA PRO A 92 1.93 12.26 25.66
C PRO A 92 0.53 12.33 26.24
N ASP A 93 -0.35 11.47 25.76
CA ASP A 93 -1.72 11.42 26.24
C ASP A 93 -1.66 11.14 27.75
N ASP A 94 -2.15 12.09 28.56
CA ASP A 94 -2.63 11.80 29.91
C ASP A 94 -3.91 10.95 29.77
N GLU A 95 -3.83 9.81 29.08
CA GLU A 95 -4.85 8.77 29.03
C GLU A 95 -4.75 7.99 30.34
N GLN A 96 -5.25 8.63 31.40
CA GLN A 96 -5.83 7.89 32.51
C GLN A 96 -7.09 7.21 31.93
N LEU A 97 -6.90 6.03 31.35
CA LEU A 97 -7.98 5.12 30.97
C LEU A 97 -8.98 5.10 32.14
N PRO A 98 -10.28 5.37 31.91
CA PRO A 98 -11.23 5.36 33.00
C PRO A 98 -11.24 3.97 33.63
N ASP A 99 -10.94 3.92 34.92
CA ASP A 99 -11.05 2.70 35.73
C ASP A 99 -12.52 2.30 35.77
N VAL A 100 -12.89 1.33 34.93
CA VAL A 100 -14.20 0.68 34.97
C VAL A 100 -14.19 -0.32 36.12
N GLY A 101 -14.60 0.17 37.30
CA GLY A 101 -14.86 -0.62 38.50
C GLY A 101 -16.06 -1.55 38.39
#